data_AF-A0A2V7KBA1-F1
#
_entry.id   AF-A0A2V7KBA1-F1
#
_cell.length_a   1.000
_cell.length_b   1.000
_cell.length_c   1.000
_cell.angle_alpha   90.00
_cell.angle_beta   90.00
_cell.angle_gamma   90.00
#
_symmetry.space_group_name_H-M   'P 1'
#
loop_
_entity.id
_entity.type
_entity.pdbx_description
1 polymer ?
#
loop_
_entity_poly.entity_id
_entity_poly.type
_entity_poly.pdbx_seq_one_letter_code
_entity_poly.pdbx_strand_id
1 'polypeptide(L)'
;MSAPARGPLAPVEWLRQRHEVETPEHVELRLELAGVGSRTAAAALDGLLITALLILIQIVGGFLSQLDSVAAGWATALLTLFYGFALILYYVLLEGFWGGRTIGKRALGIRVVMDTGRAATMSAVVVRNVLRIVDFMLPFLFFAPGILLVLLTKSHKRLGDMAAGTIVVRDRPIDNALAALTAAAPAEEPVEAGPPELTEDEFRLLDRFLARLGDLAPEVQLRLAQEMAHRFEAKVPRRAGDAEQYLLELFADEQRKRRGRFAARARTGGGPAGRTSLPAERFVARKRETWEAFHTVATRVERTGVGALPPGEIPSFAARYREVAADLARARTYGVDPRVVEYLERLVSAGHNALYRSRGRRRPPLWRYVVADFPAAVVTSWRYVLVAFLLFAAPAVVGYGVARTRPELAEEVMPGMVSRAQQAADREARGQTYAQADPESRPPIAAWIISNNIWVCFAAFAGGLLAGLLTVYSLVFNGLMLGLAFGVFANYHAAEYLATFVAGHGVLELTAIFISGGAGLRLAGALIAPGDRLRRDALVVEGAVAVRMIGAVVCLLALAGTIEGLLSTSDAPAVWKLGVSAASAVLLVLYLTNGWRVATTTGAASGSAASAPTPGAATATARGSTSAPST
;
A
#
# COMPACT_ATOMS: atom_id res chain seq x y z
N MET A 1 -46.66 -19.90 -1.41
CA MET A 1 -45.53 -19.00 -1.73
C MET A 1 -44.25 -19.81 -1.62
N SER A 2 -43.80 -20.35 -2.75
CA SER A 2 -42.63 -21.22 -2.87
C SER A 2 -41.36 -20.38 -3.04
N ALA A 3 -40.38 -20.64 -2.18
CA ALA A 3 -39.04 -20.08 -2.27
C ALA A 3 -38.34 -20.52 -3.57
N PRO A 4 -37.51 -19.66 -4.20
CA PRO A 4 -36.76 -20.06 -5.38
C PRO A 4 -35.68 -21.08 -5.00
N ALA A 5 -35.68 -22.20 -5.72
CA ALA A 5 -34.70 -23.28 -5.60
C ALA A 5 -33.28 -22.76 -5.83
N ARG A 6 -32.38 -22.98 -4.85
CA ARG A 6 -30.95 -22.75 -5.01
C ARG A 6 -30.40 -23.79 -5.98
N GLY A 7 -29.83 -23.35 -7.10
CA GLY A 7 -29.13 -24.21 -8.06
C GLY A 7 -27.90 -24.89 -7.43
N PRO A 8 -27.39 -25.98 -8.05
CA PRO A 8 -26.28 -26.74 -7.51
C PRO A 8 -25.02 -25.88 -7.42
N LEU A 9 -24.40 -25.89 -6.24
CA LEU A 9 -23.16 -25.19 -5.93
C LEU A 9 -22.02 -25.76 -6.79
N ALA A 10 -21.52 -24.95 -7.73
CA ALA A 10 -20.24 -25.21 -8.37
C ALA A 10 -19.14 -25.27 -7.27
N PRO A 11 -18.32 -26.33 -7.20
CA PRO A 11 -17.24 -26.38 -6.23
C PRO A 11 -16.25 -25.24 -6.55
N VAL A 12 -15.84 -24.48 -5.52
CA VAL A 12 -14.77 -23.44 -5.52
C VAL A 12 -15.21 -21.98 -5.78
N GLU A 13 -16.43 -21.67 -6.23
CA GLU A 13 -16.78 -20.28 -6.59
C GLU A 13 -16.95 -19.34 -5.36
N TRP A 14 -17.34 -19.89 -4.20
CA TRP A 14 -17.47 -19.15 -2.94
C TRP A 14 -16.13 -18.72 -2.31
N LEU A 15 -14.99 -19.28 -2.76
CA LEU A 15 -13.65 -18.88 -2.31
C LEU A 15 -13.09 -17.67 -3.09
N ARG A 16 -13.64 -17.37 -4.27
CA ARG A 16 -13.18 -16.27 -5.13
C ARG A 16 -14.11 -15.07 -5.00
N GLN A 17 -13.86 -14.24 -3.99
CA GLN A 17 -14.56 -12.96 -3.92
C GLN A 17 -14.12 -12.05 -5.07
N ARG A 18 -15.09 -11.49 -5.78
CA ARG A 18 -14.89 -10.53 -6.86
C ARG A 18 -15.38 -9.16 -6.41
N HIS A 19 -14.64 -8.12 -6.74
CA HIS A 19 -15.04 -6.73 -6.55
C HIS A 19 -15.42 -6.16 -7.92
N GLU A 20 -16.66 -5.70 -8.05
CA GLU A 20 -17.19 -5.18 -9.31
C GLU A 20 -16.96 -3.67 -9.38
N VAL A 21 -16.41 -3.22 -10.50
CA VAL A 21 -16.16 -1.80 -10.78
C VAL A 21 -16.78 -1.48 -12.13
N GLU A 22 -17.76 -0.59 -12.15
CA GLU A 22 -18.33 -0.09 -13.39
C GLU A 22 -17.39 0.97 -14.01
N THR A 23 -17.01 0.74 -15.27
CA THR A 23 -16.20 1.70 -16.03
C THR A 23 -17.08 2.76 -16.69
N PRO A 24 -16.53 3.93 -17.09
CA PRO A 24 -17.28 4.95 -17.84
C PRO A 24 -17.90 4.43 -19.15
N GLU A 25 -17.37 3.33 -19.69
CA GLU A 25 -17.90 2.65 -20.88
C GLU A 25 -19.07 1.69 -20.54
N HIS A 26 -19.61 1.75 -19.31
CA HIS A 26 -20.67 0.88 -18.77
C HIS A 26 -20.35 -0.62 -18.84
N VAL A 27 -19.06 -0.93 -18.72
CA VAL A 27 -18.59 -2.32 -18.62
C VAL A 27 -18.15 -2.59 -17.19
N GLU A 28 -18.78 -3.59 -16.55
CA GLU A 28 -18.43 -4.07 -15.21
C GLU A 28 -17.13 -4.87 -15.26
N LEU A 29 -16.07 -4.35 -14.65
CA LEU A 29 -14.82 -5.07 -14.42
C LEU A 29 -14.94 -5.89 -13.13
N ARG A 30 -14.76 -7.21 -13.24
CA ARG A 30 -14.76 -8.12 -12.09
C ARG A 30 -13.33 -8.35 -11.62
N LEU A 31 -12.89 -7.62 -10.61
CA LEU A 31 -11.56 -7.77 -10.03
C LEU A 31 -11.55 -8.93 -9.04
N GLU A 32 -10.77 -9.98 -9.31
CA GLU A 32 -10.59 -11.08 -8.36
C GLU A 32 -9.77 -10.60 -7.16
N LEU A 33 -10.38 -10.58 -5.98
CA LEU A 33 -9.71 -10.16 -4.75
C LEU A 33 -8.67 -11.22 -4.35
N ALA A 34 -7.49 -10.77 -3.94
CA ALA A 34 -6.49 -11.66 -3.36
C ALA A 34 -7.05 -12.23 -2.04
N GLY A 35 -7.16 -13.55 -1.95
CA GLY A 35 -7.59 -14.23 -0.73
C GLY A 35 -6.59 -14.06 0.42
N VAL A 36 -7.06 -14.30 1.65
CA VAL A 36 -6.26 -14.11 2.88
C VAL A 36 -4.93 -14.87 2.81
N GLY A 37 -4.95 -16.13 2.37
CA GLY A 37 -3.74 -16.95 2.22
C GLY A 37 -2.67 -16.29 1.35
N SER A 38 -3.03 -15.80 0.14
CA SER A 38 -2.07 -15.09 -0.73
C SER A 38 -1.56 -13.77 -0.14
N ARG A 39 -2.38 -13.07 0.65
CA ARG A 39 -1.97 -11.83 1.32
C ARG A 39 -1.04 -12.10 2.50
N THR A 40 -1.31 -13.15 3.27
CA THR A 40 -0.49 -13.58 4.40
C THR A 40 0.84 -14.13 3.91
N ALA A 41 0.84 -14.97 2.87
CA ALA A 41 2.06 -15.48 2.26
C ALA A 41 2.91 -14.34 1.66
N ALA A 42 2.28 -13.34 1.02
CA ALA A 42 3.02 -12.16 0.52
C ALA A 42 3.65 -11.38 1.67
N ALA A 43 2.89 -11.18 2.75
CA ALA A 43 3.37 -10.50 3.95
C ALA A 43 4.46 -11.29 4.69
N ALA A 44 4.42 -12.62 4.66
CA ALA A 44 5.46 -13.48 5.22
C ALA A 44 6.76 -13.39 4.40
N LEU A 45 6.67 -13.42 3.06
CA LEU A 45 7.82 -13.22 2.18
C LEU A 45 8.41 -11.81 2.35
N ASP A 46 7.57 -10.77 2.33
CA ASP A 46 8.03 -9.40 2.59
C ASP A 46 8.63 -9.27 4.00
N GLY A 47 8.02 -9.92 5.00
CA GLY A 47 8.50 -9.95 6.37
C GLY A 47 9.88 -10.61 6.50
N LEU A 48 10.08 -11.75 5.84
CA LEU A 48 11.37 -12.44 5.82
C LEU A 48 12.46 -11.58 5.16
N LEU A 49 12.15 -10.93 4.04
CA LEU A 49 13.08 -10.02 3.37
C LEU A 49 13.43 -8.80 4.24
N ILE A 50 12.44 -8.20 4.89
CA ILE A 50 12.66 -7.06 5.79
C ILE A 50 13.46 -7.50 7.02
N THR A 51 13.14 -8.63 7.64
CA THR A 51 13.90 -9.16 8.78
C THR A 51 15.34 -9.46 8.37
N ALA A 52 15.57 -10.08 7.21
CA ALA A 52 16.91 -10.31 6.70
C ALA A 52 17.68 -8.99 6.46
N LEU A 53 17.00 -7.98 5.91
CA LEU A 53 17.57 -6.64 5.74
C LEU A 53 17.90 -5.98 7.08
N LEU A 54 17.01 -6.06 8.08
CA LEU A 54 17.23 -5.50 9.41
C LEU A 54 18.38 -6.21 10.14
N ILE A 55 18.47 -7.54 10.04
CA ILE A 55 19.59 -8.32 10.57
C ILE A 55 20.89 -7.92 9.87
N LEU A 56 20.89 -7.78 8.54
CA LEU A 56 22.05 -7.32 7.79
C LEU A 56 22.50 -5.93 8.23
N ILE A 57 21.55 -5.00 8.39
CA ILE A 57 21.83 -3.65 8.90
C ILE A 57 22.46 -3.70 10.30
N GLN A 58 21.95 -4.57 11.18
CA GLN A 58 22.52 -4.74 12.54
C GLN A 58 23.91 -5.36 12.51
N ILE A 59 24.17 -6.35 11.64
CA ILE A 59 25.49 -6.96 11.48
C ILE A 59 26.49 -5.94 10.93
N VAL A 60 26.11 -5.21 9.88
CA VAL A 60 26.95 -4.19 9.26
C VAL A 60 27.18 -3.03 10.21
N GLY A 61 26.14 -2.54 10.89
CA GLY A 61 26.25 -1.51 11.92
C GLY A 61 27.11 -1.95 13.10
N GLY A 62 26.98 -3.20 13.54
CA GLY A 62 27.83 -3.80 14.56
C GLY A 62 29.30 -3.86 14.14
N PHE A 63 29.59 -4.31 12.91
CA PHE A 63 30.95 -4.32 12.38
C PHE A 63 31.53 -2.91 12.24
N LEU A 64 30.75 -1.97 11.69
CA LEU A 64 31.14 -0.57 11.55
C LEU A 64 31.39 0.08 12.92
N SER A 65 30.60 -0.26 13.94
CA SER A 65 30.80 0.27 15.30
C SER A 65 32.11 -0.18 15.95
N GLN A 66 32.75 -1.25 15.46
CA GLN A 66 34.07 -1.68 15.90
C GLN A 66 35.21 -0.93 15.21
N LEU A 67 34.92 -0.20 14.12
CA LEU A 67 35.92 0.60 13.44
C LEU A 67 36.06 1.94 14.16
N ASP A 68 37.26 2.22 14.64
CA ASP A 68 37.60 3.51 15.25
C ASP A 68 37.81 4.58 14.17
N SER A 69 36.72 4.92 13.47
CA SER A 69 36.73 5.96 12.44
C SER A 69 35.44 6.76 12.46
N VAL A 70 35.59 8.07 12.24
CA VAL A 70 34.47 9.00 12.13
C VAL A 70 33.52 8.60 10.99
N ALA A 71 34.07 8.11 9.87
CA ALA A 71 33.28 7.61 8.74
C ALA A 71 32.41 6.39 9.11
N ALA A 72 32.89 5.51 10.00
CA ALA A 72 32.10 4.37 10.46
C ALA A 72 31.01 4.77 11.46
N GLY A 73 31.26 5.79 12.28
CA GLY A 73 30.23 6.44 13.10
C GLY A 73 29.09 7.00 12.24
N TRP A 74 29.44 7.72 11.15
CA TRP A 74 28.48 8.20 10.14
C TRP A 74 27.64 7.08 9.55
N ALA A 75 28.31 6.03 9.09
CA ALA A 75 27.66 4.91 8.45
C ALA A 75 26.72 4.19 9.45
N THR A 76 27.15 4.00 10.69
CA THR A 76 26.31 3.39 11.76
C THR A 76 25.08 4.24 12.06
N ALA A 77 25.21 5.56 12.21
CA ALA A 77 24.08 6.45 12.47
C ALA A 77 23.06 6.44 11.32
N LEU A 78 23.53 6.50 10.08
CA LEU A 78 22.68 6.41 8.88
C LEU A 78 21.99 5.05 8.79
N LEU A 79 22.69 3.97 9.14
CA LEU A 79 22.12 2.62 9.19
C LEU A 79 21.04 2.50 10.28
N THR A 80 21.22 3.09 11.46
CA THR A 80 20.20 3.10 12.52
C THR A 80 18.96 3.92 12.12
N LEU A 81 19.15 5.07 11.48
CA LEU A 81 18.06 5.84 10.92
C LEU A 81 17.30 5.04 9.86
N PHE A 82 18.04 4.42 8.94
CA PHE A 82 17.44 3.55 7.93
C PHE A 82 16.72 2.37 8.57
N TYR A 83 17.28 1.75 9.62
CA TYR A 83 16.67 0.66 10.38
C TYR A 83 15.29 1.04 10.93
N GLY A 84 15.17 2.19 11.60
CA GLY A 84 13.90 2.66 12.20
C GLY A 84 12.81 2.92 11.16
N PHE A 85 13.18 3.39 9.96
CA PHE A 85 12.23 3.68 8.89
C PHE A 85 12.15 2.59 7.80
N ALA A 86 13.00 1.56 7.83
CA ALA A 86 13.16 0.57 6.75
C ALA A 86 11.85 -0.13 6.44
N LEU A 87 11.07 -0.48 7.47
CA LEU A 87 9.75 -1.09 7.30
C LEU A 87 8.82 -0.20 6.47
N ILE A 88 8.68 1.06 6.85
CA ILE A 88 7.77 2.01 6.18
C ILE A 88 8.31 2.33 4.78
N LEU A 89 9.60 2.62 4.66
CA LEU A 89 10.26 2.95 3.40
C LEU A 89 10.15 1.79 2.40
N TYR A 90 10.39 0.55 2.83
CA TYR A 90 10.26 -0.63 1.97
C TYR A 90 8.89 -0.69 1.30
N TYR A 91 7.82 -0.60 2.07
CA TYR A 91 6.48 -0.70 1.52
C TYR A 91 6.05 0.54 0.74
N VAL A 92 6.33 1.75 1.24
CA VAL A 92 5.95 2.99 0.56
C VAL A 92 6.69 3.13 -0.77
N LEU A 93 8.01 2.88 -0.79
CA LEU A 93 8.81 3.01 -2.00
C LEU A 93 8.47 1.91 -3.01
N LEU A 94 8.39 0.64 -2.60
CA LEU A 94 8.07 -0.44 -3.54
C LEU A 94 6.63 -0.33 -4.06
N GLU A 95 5.64 -0.19 -3.20
CA GLU A 95 4.24 -0.06 -3.67
C GLU A 95 4.04 1.23 -4.47
N GLY A 96 4.73 2.32 -4.10
CA GLY A 96 4.66 3.59 -4.82
C GLY A 96 5.34 3.55 -6.18
N PHE A 97 6.50 2.89 -6.29
CA PHE A 97 7.29 2.85 -7.52
C PHE A 97 6.96 1.69 -8.45
N TRP A 98 6.49 0.55 -7.93
CA TRP A 98 6.15 -0.65 -8.69
C TRP A 98 4.65 -0.87 -8.87
N GLY A 99 3.86 0.20 -8.79
CA GLY A 99 2.43 0.16 -9.15
C GLY A 99 1.60 -0.72 -8.21
N GLY A 100 1.82 -0.58 -6.91
CA GLY A 100 1.10 -1.28 -5.86
C GLY A 100 1.67 -2.67 -5.51
N ARG A 101 2.90 -2.98 -5.93
CA ARG A 101 3.54 -4.29 -5.71
C ARG A 101 4.79 -4.17 -4.84
N THR A 102 4.92 -5.05 -3.86
CA THR A 102 6.17 -5.35 -3.12
C THR A 102 6.84 -6.58 -3.73
N ILE A 103 8.01 -6.98 -3.23
CA ILE A 103 8.68 -8.20 -3.70
C ILE A 103 7.80 -9.43 -3.44
N GLY A 104 7.30 -9.60 -2.22
CA GLY A 104 6.44 -10.73 -1.85
C GLY A 104 5.11 -10.73 -2.63
N LYS A 105 4.49 -9.56 -2.79
CA LYS A 105 3.27 -9.42 -3.62
C LYS A 105 3.52 -9.75 -5.09
N ARG A 106 4.67 -9.36 -5.64
CA ARG A 106 5.06 -9.68 -7.01
C ARG A 106 5.30 -11.19 -7.18
N ALA A 107 5.94 -11.83 -6.21
CA ALA A 107 6.18 -13.27 -6.22
C ALA A 107 4.86 -14.07 -6.23
N LEU A 108 3.83 -13.58 -5.54
CA LEU A 108 2.51 -14.22 -5.48
C LEU A 108 1.51 -13.70 -6.52
N GLY A 109 1.93 -12.83 -7.44
CA GLY A 109 1.06 -12.29 -8.49
C GLY A 109 -0.14 -11.53 -7.93
N ILE A 110 0.07 -10.65 -6.96
CA ILE A 110 -0.96 -9.76 -6.41
C ILE A 110 -0.49 -8.30 -6.43
N ARG A 111 -1.43 -7.35 -6.55
CA ARG A 111 -1.13 -5.91 -6.51
C ARG A 111 -2.20 -5.12 -5.77
N VAL A 112 -1.81 -3.94 -5.29
CA VAL A 112 -2.70 -2.95 -4.70
C VAL A 112 -3.26 -2.05 -5.80
N VAL A 113 -4.58 -1.90 -5.82
CA VAL A 113 -5.31 -0.94 -6.66
C VAL A 113 -6.28 -0.16 -5.80
N MET A 114 -6.76 0.98 -6.29
CA MET A 114 -7.88 1.68 -5.64
C MET A 114 -9.15 0.83 -5.75
N ASP A 115 -10.10 1.03 -4.86
CA ASP A 115 -11.46 0.45 -4.92
C ASP A 115 -12.20 0.72 -6.24
N THR A 116 -11.86 1.84 -6.89
CA THR A 116 -12.27 2.25 -8.24
C THR A 116 -11.56 1.51 -9.37
N GLY A 117 -10.72 0.50 -9.08
CA GLY A 117 -9.99 -0.28 -10.09
C GLY A 117 -8.78 0.43 -10.72
N ARG A 118 -8.63 1.73 -10.48
CA ARG A 118 -7.47 2.52 -10.92
C ARG A 118 -6.20 2.19 -10.14
N ALA A 119 -5.04 2.49 -10.71
CA ALA A 119 -3.74 2.36 -10.05
C ALA A 119 -3.70 3.10 -8.69
N ALA A 120 -3.05 2.50 -7.70
CA ALA A 120 -2.90 3.09 -6.38
C ALA A 120 -2.18 4.44 -6.45
N THR A 121 -2.75 5.46 -5.81
CA THR A 121 -2.12 6.79 -5.72
C THR A 121 -1.01 6.79 -4.66
N MET A 122 -0.02 7.68 -4.81
CA MET A 122 1.08 7.76 -3.84
C MET A 122 0.58 8.11 -2.43
N SER A 123 -0.42 8.99 -2.31
CA SER A 123 -1.06 9.30 -1.02
C SER A 123 -1.75 8.08 -0.42
N ALA A 124 -2.51 7.32 -1.22
CA ALA A 124 -3.14 6.08 -0.76
C ALA A 124 -2.09 5.06 -0.31
N VAL A 125 -0.98 4.91 -1.05
CA VAL A 125 0.14 4.03 -0.69
C VAL A 125 0.82 4.47 0.61
N VAL A 126 1.02 5.76 0.81
CA VAL A 126 1.59 6.28 2.06
C VAL A 126 0.67 5.96 3.23
N VAL A 127 -0.62 6.27 3.11
CA VAL A 127 -1.57 6.19 4.22
C VAL A 127 -1.82 4.75 4.65
N ARG A 128 -1.96 3.84 3.68
CA ARG A 128 -2.07 2.40 4.00
C ARG A 128 -0.83 1.88 4.75
N ASN A 129 0.35 2.44 4.50
CA ASN A 129 1.62 1.98 5.07
C ASN A 129 2.01 2.71 6.36
N VAL A 130 1.54 3.94 6.56
CA VAL A 130 1.63 4.62 7.86
C VAL A 130 0.69 3.96 8.87
N LEU A 131 -0.55 3.64 8.47
CA LEU A 131 -1.49 2.92 9.35
C LEU A 131 -1.08 1.48 9.65
N ARG A 132 -0.20 0.92 8.82
CA ARG A 132 0.44 -0.37 9.09
C ARG A 132 1.31 -0.32 10.36
N ILE A 133 1.79 0.85 10.80
CA ILE A 133 2.43 1.01 12.11
C ILE A 133 1.47 0.59 13.22
N VAL A 134 0.18 0.96 13.15
CA VAL A 134 -0.84 0.56 14.14
C VAL A 134 -1.08 -0.94 14.11
N ASP A 135 -1.09 -1.54 12.91
CA ASP A 135 -1.20 -3.01 12.76
C ASP A 135 -0.01 -3.76 13.39
N PHE A 136 1.14 -3.10 13.59
CA PHE A 136 2.39 -3.66 14.10
C PHE A 136 2.78 -3.23 15.52
N MET A 137 2.27 -2.10 16.01
CA MET A 137 2.74 -1.46 17.26
C MET A 137 2.18 -2.05 18.55
N LEU A 138 1.24 -3.01 18.49
CA LEU A 138 0.77 -3.68 19.70
C LEU A 138 1.82 -4.73 20.15
N PRO A 139 2.55 -4.48 21.26
CA PRO A 139 3.77 -5.23 21.61
C PRO A 139 3.53 -6.70 22.01
N PHE A 140 2.29 -7.09 22.28
CA PHE A 140 1.95 -8.45 22.72
C PHE A 140 1.50 -9.39 21.60
N LEU A 141 1.19 -8.86 20.41
CA LEU A 141 0.54 -9.60 19.33
C LEU A 141 1.02 -9.09 17.96
N PHE A 142 2.32 -9.23 17.69
CA PHE A 142 2.87 -8.94 16.36
C PHE A 142 2.02 -9.60 15.27
N PHE A 143 1.56 -8.82 14.29
CA PHE A 143 0.69 -9.20 13.16
C PHE A 143 -0.78 -9.55 13.46
N ALA A 144 -1.19 -9.80 14.72
CA ALA A 144 -2.53 -10.34 14.99
C ALA A 144 -3.69 -9.36 14.73
N PRO A 145 -3.62 -8.06 15.07
CA PRO A 145 -4.74 -7.13 14.86
C PRO A 145 -5.08 -6.94 13.37
N GLY A 146 -4.05 -6.80 12.53
CA GLY A 146 -4.23 -6.62 11.08
C GLY A 146 -4.73 -7.89 10.37
N ILE A 147 -4.30 -9.07 10.82
CA ILE A 147 -4.81 -10.36 10.31
C ILE A 147 -6.24 -10.59 10.79
N LEU A 148 -6.53 -10.33 12.07
CA LEU A 148 -7.86 -10.44 12.65
C LEU A 148 -8.85 -9.51 11.94
N LEU A 149 -8.48 -8.26 11.66
CA LEU A 149 -9.35 -7.33 10.93
C LEU A 149 -9.63 -7.79 9.49
N VAL A 150 -8.63 -8.36 8.80
CA VAL A 150 -8.81 -8.93 7.45
C VAL A 150 -9.74 -10.13 7.48
N LEU A 151 -9.67 -10.96 8.52
CA LEU A 151 -10.55 -12.12 8.71
C LEU A 151 -11.98 -11.72 9.10
N LEU A 152 -12.14 -10.66 9.90
CA LEU A 152 -13.45 -10.18 10.36
C LEU A 152 -14.18 -9.31 9.32
N THR A 153 -13.46 -8.70 8.38
CA THR A 153 -14.08 -7.80 7.39
C THR A 153 -14.50 -8.57 6.14
N LYS A 154 -15.78 -8.46 5.75
CA LYS A 154 -16.34 -9.11 4.54
C LYS A 154 -15.58 -8.80 3.24
N SER A 155 -14.90 -7.65 3.15
CA SER A 155 -14.09 -7.21 2.00
C SER A 155 -12.59 -7.54 2.10
N HIS A 156 -12.18 -8.27 3.15
CA HIS A 156 -10.79 -8.62 3.44
C HIS A 156 -9.83 -7.42 3.54
N LYS A 157 -10.29 -6.21 3.90
CA LYS A 157 -9.44 -5.00 3.96
C LYS A 157 -8.75 -4.90 5.33
N ARG A 158 -7.49 -4.44 5.37
CA ARG A 158 -6.82 -3.99 6.60
C ARG A 158 -7.27 -2.58 6.96
N LEU A 159 -6.96 -2.10 8.17
CA LEU A 159 -7.25 -0.74 8.60
C LEU A 159 -6.69 0.29 7.61
N GLY A 160 -5.43 0.08 7.20
CA GLY A 160 -4.78 0.90 6.18
C GLY A 160 -5.43 0.82 4.79
N ASP A 161 -5.97 -0.33 4.39
CA ASP A 161 -6.65 -0.49 3.10
C ASP A 161 -8.01 0.22 3.09
N MET A 162 -8.73 0.20 4.23
CA MET A 162 -10.01 0.90 4.41
C MET A 162 -9.81 2.41 4.40
N ALA A 163 -8.80 2.90 5.12
CA ALA A 163 -8.49 4.32 5.18
C ALA A 163 -8.01 4.86 3.82
N ALA A 164 -7.21 4.08 3.09
CA ALA A 164 -6.67 4.49 1.79
C ALA A 164 -7.63 4.27 0.62
N GLY A 165 -8.79 3.62 0.82
CA GLY A 165 -9.70 3.26 -0.27
C GLY A 165 -9.08 2.29 -1.26
N THR A 166 -8.25 1.36 -0.79
CA THR A 166 -7.53 0.40 -1.65
C THR A 166 -8.00 -1.03 -1.46
N ILE A 167 -7.82 -1.84 -2.48
CA ILE A 167 -8.02 -3.29 -2.48
C ILE A 167 -6.79 -3.99 -3.04
N VAL A 168 -6.61 -5.25 -2.64
CA VAL A 168 -5.55 -6.11 -3.19
C VAL A 168 -6.20 -7.12 -4.14
N VAL A 169 -5.77 -7.09 -5.39
CA VAL A 169 -6.31 -7.91 -6.48
C VAL A 169 -5.27 -8.92 -6.96
N ARG A 170 -5.74 -10.05 -7.47
CA ARG A 170 -4.89 -11.00 -8.19
C ARG A 170 -4.50 -10.44 -9.55
N ASP A 171 -3.26 -10.69 -9.89
CA ASP A 171 -2.53 -10.05 -10.96
C ASP A 171 -1.63 -11.09 -11.61
N ARG A 172 -2.26 -12.01 -12.35
CA ARG A 172 -1.52 -13.02 -13.12
C ARG A 172 -1.07 -12.41 -14.45
N PRO A 173 0.09 -12.80 -14.99
CA PRO A 173 0.54 -12.37 -16.31
C PRO A 173 -0.53 -12.62 -17.38
N ILE A 174 -0.76 -11.63 -18.25
CA ILE A 174 -1.74 -11.72 -19.35
C ILE A 174 -1.31 -12.78 -20.38
N ASP A 175 0.01 -12.96 -20.55
CA ASP A 175 0.61 -13.78 -21.61
C ASP A 175 0.30 -15.29 -21.50
N ASN A 176 0.01 -15.81 -20.30
CA ASN A 176 -0.22 -17.24 -20.09
C ASN A 176 -1.65 -17.70 -20.43
N ALA A 177 -2.62 -16.80 -20.58
CA ALA A 177 -4.03 -17.19 -20.74
C ALA A 177 -4.35 -17.72 -22.15
N LEU A 178 -3.90 -17.03 -23.20
CA LEU A 178 -4.11 -17.48 -24.59
C LEU A 178 -3.13 -18.59 -25.01
N ALA A 179 -1.88 -18.53 -24.53
CA ALA A 179 -0.88 -19.56 -24.83
C ALA A 179 -1.29 -20.94 -24.26
N ALA A 180 -1.90 -20.98 -23.07
CA ALA A 180 -2.44 -22.20 -22.49
C ALA A 180 -3.67 -22.75 -23.23
N LEU A 181 -4.44 -21.91 -23.93
CA LEU A 181 -5.52 -22.35 -24.81
C LEU A 181 -4.98 -23.02 -26.08
N THR A 182 -3.84 -22.56 -26.60
CA THR A 182 -3.15 -23.18 -27.75
C THR A 182 -2.35 -24.42 -27.39
N ALA A 183 -1.73 -24.49 -26.21
CA ALA A 183 -1.01 -25.67 -25.73
C ALA A 183 -1.95 -26.84 -25.37
N ALA A 184 -3.23 -26.53 -25.13
CA ALA A 184 -4.31 -27.50 -24.98
C ALA A 184 -4.98 -27.88 -26.32
N ALA A 185 -4.33 -27.60 -27.47
CA ALA A 185 -4.66 -28.31 -28.69
C ALA A 185 -4.34 -29.80 -28.45
N PRO A 186 -5.31 -30.72 -28.65
CA PRO A 186 -5.20 -32.08 -28.15
C PRO A 186 -4.02 -32.79 -28.84
N ALA A 187 -3.06 -33.22 -28.03
CA ALA A 187 -2.17 -34.32 -28.40
C ALA A 187 -3.05 -35.51 -28.80
N GLU A 188 -2.86 -35.99 -30.04
CA GLU A 188 -3.35 -37.23 -30.63
C GLU A 188 -4.66 -37.80 -30.04
N GLU A 189 -5.80 -37.45 -30.66
CA GLU A 189 -7.09 -38.12 -30.41
C GLU A 189 -6.94 -39.64 -30.70
N PRO A 190 -7.08 -40.54 -29.71
CA PRO A 190 -7.11 -41.97 -29.99
C PRO A 190 -8.51 -42.35 -30.51
N VAL A 191 -8.53 -42.90 -31.73
CA VAL A 191 -9.57 -43.73 -32.39
C VAL A 191 -11.02 -43.22 -32.34
N GLU A 192 -11.58 -43.00 -33.53
CA GLU A 192 -12.97 -42.62 -33.80
C GLU A 192 -14.00 -43.38 -32.93
N ALA A 193 -14.45 -42.76 -31.84
CA ALA A 193 -15.67 -43.16 -31.17
C ALA A 193 -16.85 -42.73 -32.06
N GLY A 194 -17.70 -43.69 -32.46
CA GLY A 194 -18.87 -43.47 -33.32
C GLY A 194 -19.92 -42.50 -32.73
N PRO A 195 -21.10 -42.35 -33.37
CA PRO A 195 -22.16 -41.48 -32.87
C PRO A 195 -22.65 -41.95 -31.47
N PRO A 196 -23.15 -41.03 -30.63
CA PRO A 196 -23.74 -41.40 -29.34
C PRO A 196 -24.92 -42.36 -29.53
N GLU A 197 -24.94 -43.42 -28.72
CA GLU A 197 -25.93 -44.50 -28.74
C GLU A 197 -27.10 -44.21 -27.79
N LEU A 198 -26.89 -43.41 -26.74
CA LEU A 198 -27.96 -42.93 -25.87
C LEU A 198 -28.61 -41.65 -26.41
N THR A 199 -29.88 -41.42 -26.08
CA THR A 199 -30.50 -40.10 -26.27
C THR A 199 -30.02 -39.10 -25.21
N GLU A 200 -30.24 -37.80 -25.42
CA GLU A 200 -29.83 -36.75 -24.46
C GLU A 200 -30.54 -36.90 -23.11
N ASP A 201 -31.82 -37.27 -23.10
CA ASP A 201 -32.59 -37.47 -21.86
C ASP A 201 -32.14 -38.72 -21.10
N GLU A 202 -31.80 -39.79 -21.83
CA GLU A 202 -31.22 -41.00 -21.26
C GLU A 202 -29.84 -40.77 -20.66
N PHE A 203 -29.01 -39.97 -21.34
CA PHE A 203 -27.69 -39.60 -20.84
C PHE A 203 -27.79 -38.71 -19.59
N ARG A 204 -28.72 -37.76 -19.55
CA ARG A 204 -28.99 -36.96 -18.34
C ARG A 204 -29.53 -37.78 -17.19
N LEU A 205 -30.36 -38.79 -17.48
CA LEU A 205 -30.84 -39.72 -16.47
C LEU A 205 -29.67 -40.49 -15.84
N LEU A 206 -28.76 -40.99 -16.68
CA LEU A 206 -27.54 -41.67 -16.25
C LEU A 206 -26.62 -40.75 -15.42
N ASP A 207 -26.37 -39.53 -15.89
CA ASP A 207 -25.55 -38.52 -15.20
C ASP A 207 -26.11 -38.17 -13.82
N ARG A 208 -27.43 -37.91 -13.73
CA ARG A 208 -28.08 -37.59 -12.44
C ARG A 208 -28.07 -38.76 -11.47
N PHE A 209 -28.22 -39.98 -11.98
CA PHE A 209 -28.16 -41.17 -11.15
C PHE A 209 -26.76 -41.37 -10.57
N LEU A 210 -25.72 -41.36 -11.42
CA LEU A 210 -24.32 -41.52 -10.99
C LEU A 210 -23.89 -40.40 -10.04
N ALA A 211 -24.33 -39.16 -10.27
CA ALA A 211 -24.04 -38.03 -9.39
C ALA A 211 -24.66 -38.15 -7.98
N ARG A 212 -25.73 -38.93 -7.83
CA ARG A 212 -26.43 -39.19 -6.55
C ARG A 212 -26.19 -40.60 -6.01
N LEU A 213 -25.41 -41.43 -6.70
CA LEU A 213 -25.25 -42.83 -6.35
C LEU A 213 -24.73 -42.97 -4.92
N GLY A 214 -23.70 -42.19 -4.57
CA GLY A 214 -23.11 -42.17 -3.22
C GLY A 214 -24.02 -41.62 -2.10
N ASP A 215 -25.16 -40.99 -2.43
CA ASP A 215 -26.10 -40.43 -1.44
C ASP A 215 -27.24 -41.41 -1.08
N LEU A 216 -27.36 -42.53 -1.82
CA LEU A 216 -28.44 -43.51 -1.64
C LEU A 216 -28.04 -44.61 -0.64
N ALA A 217 -29.02 -45.25 0.00
CA ALA A 217 -28.77 -46.44 0.84
C ALA A 217 -28.27 -47.62 -0.01
N PRO A 218 -27.34 -48.47 0.48
CA PRO A 218 -26.71 -49.54 -0.31
C PRO A 218 -27.69 -50.51 -1.00
N GLU A 219 -28.80 -50.83 -0.35
CA GLU A 219 -29.83 -51.74 -0.89
C GLU A 219 -30.61 -51.07 -2.03
N VAL A 220 -30.78 -49.75 -1.97
CA VAL A 220 -31.45 -48.95 -3.01
C VAL A 220 -30.52 -48.69 -4.18
N GLN A 221 -29.23 -48.46 -3.91
CA GLN A 221 -28.18 -48.35 -4.94
C GLN A 221 -28.16 -49.59 -5.83
N LEU A 222 -28.06 -50.78 -5.22
CA LEU A 222 -27.99 -52.04 -5.95
C LEU A 222 -29.24 -52.26 -6.81
N ARG A 223 -30.43 -52.02 -6.25
CA ARG A 223 -31.70 -52.20 -6.97
C ARG A 223 -31.83 -51.24 -8.15
N LEU A 224 -31.55 -49.94 -7.95
CA LEU A 224 -31.66 -48.93 -9.01
C LEU A 224 -30.56 -49.07 -10.06
N ALA A 225 -29.35 -49.46 -9.67
CA ALA A 225 -28.27 -49.76 -10.60
C ALA A 225 -28.63 -50.96 -11.49
N GLN A 226 -29.23 -52.02 -10.93
CA GLN A 226 -29.72 -53.16 -11.70
C GLN A 226 -30.85 -52.77 -12.66
N GLU A 227 -31.83 -51.98 -12.20
CA GLU A 227 -32.94 -51.52 -13.03
C GLU A 227 -32.47 -50.63 -14.20
N MET A 228 -31.53 -49.71 -13.93
CA MET A 228 -30.93 -48.88 -14.97
C MET A 228 -30.01 -49.66 -15.91
N ALA A 229 -29.22 -50.60 -15.39
CA ALA A 229 -28.38 -51.46 -16.22
C ALA A 229 -29.23 -52.26 -17.21
N HIS A 230 -30.31 -52.91 -16.74
CA HIS A 230 -31.23 -53.66 -17.59
C HIS A 230 -31.90 -52.77 -18.66
N ARG A 231 -32.19 -51.50 -18.34
CA ARG A 231 -32.75 -50.55 -19.29
C ARG A 231 -31.79 -50.20 -20.43
N PHE A 232 -30.49 -50.11 -20.14
CA PHE A 232 -29.48 -49.77 -21.15
C PHE A 232 -28.87 -50.98 -21.84
N GLU A 233 -28.93 -52.17 -21.23
CA GLU A 233 -28.46 -53.43 -21.82
C GLU A 233 -29.12 -53.75 -23.17
N ALA A 234 -30.39 -53.34 -23.34
CA ALA A 234 -31.12 -53.48 -24.61
C ALA A 234 -30.53 -52.64 -25.76
N LYS A 235 -29.79 -51.56 -25.46
CA LYS A 235 -29.17 -50.66 -26.43
C LYS A 235 -27.66 -50.85 -26.54
N VAL A 236 -26.99 -51.05 -25.41
CA VAL A 236 -25.54 -51.23 -25.31
C VAL A 236 -25.28 -52.51 -24.53
N PRO A 237 -24.95 -53.63 -25.20
CA PRO A 237 -24.77 -54.91 -24.53
C PRO A 237 -23.69 -54.83 -23.45
N ARG A 238 -24.00 -55.32 -22.25
CA ARG A 238 -23.03 -55.41 -21.14
C ARG A 238 -21.97 -56.47 -21.45
N ARG A 239 -20.70 -56.06 -21.46
CA ARG A 239 -19.59 -56.94 -21.87
C ARG A 239 -19.01 -57.75 -20.72
N ALA A 240 -18.98 -57.22 -19.49
CA ALA A 240 -18.68 -57.90 -18.22
C ALA A 240 -18.79 -56.88 -17.05
N GLY A 241 -18.73 -57.32 -15.79
CA GLY A 241 -18.71 -56.45 -14.60
C GLY A 241 -20.06 -56.37 -13.87
N ASP A 242 -20.10 -55.80 -12.66
CA ASP A 242 -21.34 -55.56 -11.91
C ASP A 242 -22.21 -54.44 -12.55
N ALA A 243 -23.43 -54.24 -12.07
CA ALA A 243 -24.38 -53.32 -12.72
C ALA A 243 -23.91 -51.86 -12.63
N GLU A 244 -23.21 -51.50 -11.55
CA GLU A 244 -22.66 -50.17 -11.33
C GLU A 244 -21.46 -49.90 -12.25
N GLN A 245 -20.53 -50.84 -12.33
CA GLN A 245 -19.37 -50.77 -13.20
C GLN A 245 -19.78 -50.68 -14.67
N TYR A 246 -20.79 -51.43 -15.09
CA TYR A 246 -21.37 -51.29 -16.43
C TYR A 246 -21.90 -49.87 -16.70
N LEU A 247 -22.62 -49.27 -15.75
CA LEU A 247 -23.16 -47.91 -15.90
C LEU A 247 -22.05 -46.83 -15.93
N LEU A 248 -20.98 -47.02 -15.14
CA LEU A 248 -19.80 -46.15 -15.16
C LEU A 248 -19.04 -46.24 -16.49
N GLU A 249 -18.85 -47.45 -17.00
CA GLU A 249 -18.21 -47.70 -18.30
C GLU A 249 -19.05 -47.13 -19.44
N LEU A 250 -20.36 -47.33 -19.42
CA LEU A 250 -21.32 -46.77 -20.37
C LEU A 250 -21.29 -45.23 -20.37
N PHE A 251 -21.29 -44.61 -19.18
CA PHE A 251 -21.21 -43.16 -19.03
C PHE A 251 -19.90 -42.60 -19.59
N ALA A 252 -18.78 -43.26 -19.30
CA ALA A 252 -17.47 -42.87 -19.82
C ALA A 252 -17.41 -42.99 -21.35
N ASP A 253 -17.99 -44.06 -21.93
CA ASP A 253 -18.04 -44.26 -23.37
C ASP A 253 -18.93 -43.24 -24.08
N GLU A 254 -20.12 -42.96 -23.53
CA GLU A 254 -21.01 -41.92 -24.04
C GLU A 254 -20.41 -40.51 -23.90
N GLN A 255 -19.71 -40.21 -22.81
CA GLN A 255 -18.96 -38.96 -22.67
C GLN A 255 -17.89 -38.82 -23.76
N ARG A 256 -17.17 -39.90 -24.10
CA ARG A 256 -16.19 -39.90 -25.20
C ARG A 256 -16.87 -39.65 -26.55
N LYS A 257 -17.93 -40.41 -26.88
CA LYS A 257 -18.71 -40.26 -28.13
C LYS A 257 -19.31 -38.86 -28.28
N ARG A 258 -19.83 -38.27 -27.19
CA ARG A 258 -20.42 -36.91 -27.16
C ARG A 258 -19.40 -35.78 -27.24
N ARG A 259 -18.14 -36.03 -26.86
CA ARG A 259 -17.02 -35.10 -27.04
C ARG A 259 -16.43 -35.15 -28.44
N GLY A 260 -16.64 -36.24 -29.18
CA GLY A 260 -16.19 -36.45 -30.55
C GLY A 260 -16.93 -35.66 -31.64
N ARG A 261 -16.43 -35.72 -32.88
CA ARG A 261 -16.95 -34.95 -34.04
C ARG A 261 -18.39 -35.32 -34.45
N PHE A 262 -18.81 -36.58 -34.29
CA PHE A 262 -20.14 -37.05 -34.70
C PHE A 262 -21.28 -36.41 -33.89
N ALA A 263 -21.05 -36.08 -32.63
CA ALA A 263 -22.02 -35.38 -31.78
C ALA A 263 -22.25 -33.91 -32.18
N ALA A 264 -21.36 -33.32 -32.98
CA ALA A 264 -21.53 -31.97 -33.52
C ALA A 264 -22.55 -31.94 -34.68
N ARG A 265 -22.76 -33.07 -35.37
CA ARG A 265 -23.71 -33.18 -36.50
C ARG A 265 -25.15 -33.46 -36.03
N ALA A 266 -25.30 -34.33 -35.02
CA ALA A 266 -26.60 -34.69 -34.43
C ALA A 266 -27.26 -33.55 -33.62
N ARG A 267 -26.48 -32.55 -33.15
CA ARG A 267 -26.95 -31.41 -32.34
C ARG A 267 -27.44 -30.19 -33.13
N THR A 268 -27.63 -30.33 -34.44
CA THR A 268 -28.21 -29.26 -35.27
C THR A 268 -29.69 -28.99 -34.98
N GLY A 269 -30.35 -29.80 -34.14
CA GLY A 269 -31.66 -29.52 -33.55
C GLY A 269 -31.62 -29.39 -32.02
N GLY A 270 -31.57 -28.16 -31.50
CA GLY A 270 -32.09 -27.80 -30.16
C GLY A 270 -31.11 -27.71 -28.97
N GLY A 271 -30.78 -26.47 -28.57
CA GLY A 271 -30.58 -26.04 -27.16
C GLY A 271 -29.24 -26.35 -26.44
N PRO A 272 -28.69 -25.45 -25.59
CA PRO A 272 -27.27 -25.44 -25.27
C PRO A 272 -26.91 -25.99 -23.88
N ALA A 273 -25.96 -26.92 -23.84
CA ALA A 273 -25.02 -27.07 -22.73
C ALA A 273 -23.69 -27.64 -23.23
N GLY A 274 -22.58 -26.92 -22.96
CA GLY A 274 -21.27 -27.56 -22.83
C GLY A 274 -20.25 -27.48 -23.98
N ARG A 275 -20.44 -26.67 -25.03
CA ARG A 275 -19.33 -26.22 -25.92
C ARG A 275 -19.54 -24.77 -26.33
N THR A 276 -18.45 -24.00 -26.37
CA THR A 276 -18.39 -22.68 -27.01
C THR A 276 -19.14 -22.72 -28.34
N SER A 277 -20.11 -21.84 -28.52
CA SER A 277 -20.90 -21.81 -29.76
C SER A 277 -19.95 -21.54 -30.95
N LEU A 278 -20.20 -22.12 -32.14
CA LEU A 278 -19.45 -21.79 -33.37
C LEU A 278 -19.27 -20.27 -33.60
N PRO A 279 -20.28 -19.40 -33.25
CA PRO A 279 -20.10 -17.96 -33.18
C PRO A 279 -19.03 -17.47 -32.19
N ALA A 280 -18.93 -18.05 -30.99
CA ALA A 280 -17.92 -17.72 -29.99
C ALA A 280 -16.50 -18.04 -30.48
N GLU A 281 -16.28 -19.21 -31.06
CA GLU A 281 -14.96 -19.61 -31.57
C GLU A 281 -14.51 -18.72 -32.76
N ARG A 282 -15.43 -18.42 -33.69
CA ARG A 282 -15.17 -17.49 -34.81
C ARG A 282 -14.94 -16.05 -34.34
N PHE A 283 -15.60 -15.63 -33.27
CA PHE A 283 -15.40 -14.32 -32.66
C PHE A 283 -13.99 -14.19 -32.08
N VAL A 284 -13.56 -15.18 -31.29
CA VAL A 284 -12.21 -15.22 -30.70
C VAL A 284 -11.13 -15.26 -31.78
N ALA A 285 -11.26 -16.16 -32.75
CA ALA A 285 -10.26 -16.31 -33.82
C ALA A 285 -10.06 -15.01 -34.61
N ARG A 286 -11.14 -14.26 -34.87
CA ARG A 286 -11.09 -13.01 -35.64
C ARG A 286 -10.50 -11.83 -34.86
N LYS A 287 -10.77 -11.75 -33.55
CA LYS A 287 -10.40 -10.60 -32.72
C LYS A 287 -9.06 -10.75 -32.01
N ARG A 288 -8.52 -11.98 -31.92
CA ARG A 288 -7.26 -12.30 -31.23
C ARG A 288 -6.11 -11.36 -31.56
N GLU A 289 -5.81 -11.18 -32.85
CA GLU A 289 -4.69 -10.35 -33.29
C GLU A 289 -4.87 -8.88 -32.87
N THR A 290 -6.10 -8.37 -32.92
CA THR A 290 -6.43 -7.01 -32.46
C THR A 290 -6.21 -6.88 -30.96
N TRP A 291 -6.59 -7.90 -30.18
CA TRP A 291 -6.39 -7.90 -28.74
C TRP A 291 -4.91 -7.98 -28.35
N GLU A 292 -4.12 -8.82 -29.02
CA GLU A 292 -2.67 -8.94 -28.81
C GLU A 292 -1.93 -7.64 -29.18
N ALA A 293 -2.32 -6.99 -30.29
CA ALA A 293 -1.79 -5.69 -30.68
C ALA A 293 -2.11 -4.61 -29.64
N PHE A 294 -3.36 -4.55 -29.17
CA PHE A 294 -3.76 -3.60 -28.13
C PHE A 294 -3.06 -3.89 -26.80
N HIS A 295 -2.85 -5.16 -26.44
CA HIS A 295 -2.13 -5.55 -25.22
C HIS A 295 -0.71 -4.98 -25.19
N THR A 296 0.03 -5.11 -26.29
CA THR A 296 1.39 -4.58 -26.42
C THR A 296 1.43 -3.07 -26.21
N VAL A 297 0.48 -2.34 -26.79
CA VAL A 297 0.39 -0.88 -26.64
C VAL A 297 -0.08 -0.50 -25.24
N ALA A 298 -1.14 -1.13 -24.73
CA ALA A 298 -1.73 -0.84 -23.43
C ALA A 298 -0.74 -1.07 -22.28
N THR A 299 0.04 -2.16 -22.31
CA THR A 299 1.07 -2.44 -21.30
C THR A 299 2.24 -1.44 -21.36
N ARG A 300 2.67 -1.04 -22.56
CA ARG A 300 3.67 0.01 -22.74
C ARG A 300 3.18 1.35 -22.18
N VAL A 301 1.92 1.70 -22.47
CA VAL A 301 1.30 2.95 -22.05
C VAL A 301 0.95 2.94 -20.56
N GLU A 302 0.63 1.78 -19.97
CA GLU A 302 0.46 1.62 -18.51
C GLU A 302 1.74 2.00 -17.76
N ARG A 303 2.91 1.71 -18.36
CA ARG A 303 4.24 2.05 -17.83
C ARG A 303 4.67 3.50 -18.09
N THR A 304 4.48 3.98 -19.32
CA THR A 304 5.02 5.28 -19.79
C THR A 304 4.02 6.44 -19.67
N GLY A 305 2.73 6.13 -19.54
CA GLY A 305 1.61 7.07 -19.56
C GLY A 305 1.16 7.40 -20.99
N VAL A 306 -0.12 7.77 -21.13
CA VAL A 306 -0.73 8.15 -22.44
C VAL A 306 -0.03 9.35 -23.08
N GLY A 307 0.56 10.24 -22.28
CA GLY A 307 1.32 11.39 -22.79
C GLY A 307 2.62 11.04 -23.51
N ALA A 308 3.08 9.78 -23.44
CA ALA A 308 4.21 9.29 -24.23
C ALA A 308 3.79 8.89 -25.66
N LEU A 309 2.49 8.75 -25.93
CA LEU A 309 1.99 8.53 -27.28
C LEU A 309 2.03 9.83 -28.08
N PRO A 310 2.33 9.79 -29.39
CA PRO A 310 2.14 10.93 -30.27
C PRO A 310 0.71 11.47 -30.17
N PRO A 311 0.47 12.79 -30.23
CA PRO A 311 -0.87 13.36 -30.08
C PRO A 311 -1.93 12.76 -31.01
N GLY A 312 -1.55 12.40 -32.23
CA GLY A 312 -2.44 11.75 -33.21
C GLY A 312 -2.81 10.29 -32.89
N GLU A 313 -2.06 9.62 -32.01
CA GLU A 313 -2.31 8.21 -31.63
C GLU A 313 -3.24 8.08 -30.42
N ILE A 314 -3.40 9.14 -29.61
CA ILE A 314 -4.23 9.12 -28.40
C ILE A 314 -5.72 8.82 -28.72
N PRO A 315 -6.36 9.46 -29.73
CA PRO A 315 -7.73 9.12 -30.11
C PRO A 315 -7.88 7.67 -30.58
N SER A 316 -6.90 7.20 -31.35
CA SER A 316 -6.84 5.82 -31.85
C SER A 316 -6.69 4.80 -30.72
N PHE A 317 -5.94 5.13 -29.66
CA PHE A 317 -5.84 4.30 -28.46
C PHE A 317 -7.17 4.23 -27.71
N ALA A 318 -7.84 5.37 -27.51
CA ALA A 318 -9.15 5.43 -26.86
C ALA A 318 -10.23 4.66 -27.65
N ALA A 319 -10.20 4.73 -28.98
CA ALA A 319 -11.09 3.97 -29.84
C ALA A 319 -10.89 2.45 -29.68
N ARG A 320 -9.64 1.98 -29.73
CA ARG A 320 -9.31 0.55 -29.50
C ARG A 320 -9.70 0.08 -28.11
N TYR A 321 -9.51 0.91 -27.08
CA TYR A 321 -9.97 0.60 -25.73
C TYR A 321 -11.48 0.36 -25.66
N ARG A 322 -12.29 1.26 -26.24
CA ARG A 322 -13.76 1.10 -26.29
C ARG A 322 -14.18 -0.13 -27.07
N GLU A 323 -13.47 -0.44 -28.16
CA GLU A 323 -13.72 -1.65 -28.94
C GLU A 323 -13.49 -2.93 -28.11
N VAL A 324 -12.39 -2.99 -27.36
CA VAL A 324 -12.08 -4.11 -26.48
C VAL A 324 -13.08 -4.22 -25.31
N ALA A 325 -13.55 -3.09 -24.78
CA ALA A 325 -14.60 -3.06 -23.76
C ALA A 325 -15.93 -3.64 -24.30
N ALA A 326 -16.30 -3.29 -25.53
CA ALA A 326 -17.45 -3.87 -26.22
C ALA A 326 -17.24 -5.37 -26.53
N ASP A 327 -16.03 -5.79 -26.89
CA ASP A 327 -15.68 -7.20 -27.08
C ASP A 327 -15.83 -8.02 -25.79
N LEU A 328 -15.48 -7.45 -24.63
CA LEU A 328 -15.71 -8.09 -23.34
C LEU A 328 -17.20 -8.29 -23.06
N ALA A 329 -18.03 -7.27 -23.32
CA ALA A 329 -19.48 -7.40 -23.17
C ALA A 329 -20.05 -8.50 -24.09
N ARG A 330 -19.63 -8.51 -25.37
CA ARG A 330 -20.00 -9.57 -26.34
C ARG A 330 -19.54 -10.96 -25.90
N ALA A 331 -18.32 -11.09 -25.40
CA ALA A 331 -17.76 -12.35 -24.95
C ALA A 331 -18.57 -12.96 -23.78
N ARG A 332 -19.06 -12.12 -22.87
CA ARG A 332 -19.98 -12.56 -21.80
C ARG A 332 -21.32 -13.03 -22.34
N THR A 333 -21.89 -12.31 -23.31
CA THR A 333 -23.17 -12.67 -23.93
C THR A 333 -23.09 -13.98 -24.73
N TYR A 334 -22.00 -14.20 -25.47
CA TYR A 334 -21.82 -15.41 -26.30
C TYR A 334 -21.41 -16.66 -25.52
N GLY A 335 -21.16 -16.54 -24.20
CA GLY A 335 -20.70 -17.67 -23.38
C GLY A 335 -19.34 -18.21 -23.83
N VAL A 336 -18.42 -17.30 -24.20
CA VAL A 336 -17.05 -17.66 -24.59
C VAL A 336 -16.31 -18.26 -23.40
N ASP A 337 -15.28 -19.08 -23.64
CA ASP A 337 -14.47 -19.70 -22.59
C ASP A 337 -14.11 -18.68 -21.47
N PRO A 338 -14.32 -19.01 -20.19
CA PRO A 338 -14.06 -18.11 -19.07
C PRO A 338 -12.63 -17.52 -19.05
N ARG A 339 -11.64 -18.24 -19.59
CA ARG A 339 -10.25 -17.77 -19.71
C ARG A 339 -10.11 -16.61 -20.68
N VAL A 340 -10.90 -16.60 -21.76
CA VAL A 340 -10.95 -15.48 -22.73
C VAL A 340 -11.63 -14.27 -22.11
N VAL A 341 -12.70 -14.48 -21.34
CA VAL A 341 -13.35 -13.41 -20.59
C VAL A 341 -12.39 -12.79 -19.57
N GLU A 342 -11.66 -13.61 -18.81
CA GLU A 342 -10.64 -13.15 -17.85
C GLU A 342 -9.50 -12.37 -18.54
N TYR A 343 -9.08 -12.82 -19.73
CA TYR A 343 -8.11 -12.11 -20.56
C TYR A 343 -8.63 -10.72 -20.99
N LEU A 344 -9.86 -10.65 -21.48
CA LEU A 344 -10.48 -9.39 -21.91
C LEU A 344 -10.72 -8.44 -20.73
N GLU A 345 -11.15 -8.93 -19.57
CA GLU A 345 -11.28 -8.13 -18.34
C GLU A 345 -9.96 -7.45 -17.96
N ARG A 346 -8.83 -8.17 -18.10
CA ARG A 346 -7.50 -7.62 -17.84
C ARG A 346 -7.08 -6.62 -18.89
N LEU A 347 -7.36 -6.90 -20.15
CA LEU A 347 -7.02 -6.01 -21.25
C LEU A 347 -7.78 -4.68 -21.15
N VAL A 348 -9.07 -4.73 -20.83
CA VAL A 348 -9.89 -3.54 -20.52
C VAL A 348 -9.36 -2.85 -19.27
N SER A 349 -8.98 -3.58 -18.22
CA SER A 349 -8.39 -2.97 -17.03
C SER A 349 -7.07 -2.25 -17.32
N ALA A 350 -6.22 -2.80 -18.19
CA ALA A 350 -4.96 -2.18 -18.62
C ALA A 350 -5.22 -0.90 -19.43
N GLY A 351 -6.16 -0.96 -20.40
CA GLY A 351 -6.57 0.21 -21.17
C GLY A 351 -7.22 1.31 -20.32
N HIS A 352 -8.08 0.94 -19.37
CA HIS A 352 -8.70 1.84 -18.42
C HIS A 352 -7.64 2.53 -17.55
N ASN A 353 -6.70 1.76 -16.99
CA ASN A 353 -5.59 2.31 -16.23
C ASN A 353 -4.65 3.18 -17.08
N ALA A 354 -4.48 2.89 -18.36
CA ALA A 354 -3.72 3.77 -19.25
C ALA A 354 -4.41 5.14 -19.43
N LEU A 355 -5.70 5.14 -19.78
CA LEU A 355 -6.48 6.36 -20.10
C LEU A 355 -6.82 7.22 -18.88
N TYR A 356 -7.26 6.59 -17.80
CA TYR A 356 -7.82 7.28 -16.64
C TYR A 356 -6.83 7.46 -15.49
N ARG A 357 -5.57 7.03 -15.65
CA ARG A 357 -4.52 7.34 -14.68
C ARG A 357 -4.27 8.84 -14.65
N SER A 358 -4.19 9.39 -13.43
CA SER A 358 -3.86 10.80 -13.21
C SER A 358 -2.53 11.12 -13.92
N ARG A 359 -2.60 12.03 -14.89
CA ARG A 359 -1.53 12.50 -15.80
C ARG A 359 -0.11 12.16 -15.33
N GLY A 360 0.63 11.45 -16.19
CA GLY A 360 2.05 11.18 -16.03
C GLY A 360 2.88 12.45 -15.98
N ARG A 361 3.01 13.05 -14.79
CA ARG A 361 4.04 14.04 -14.51
C ARG A 361 5.37 13.27 -14.51
N ARG A 362 6.36 13.70 -15.31
CA ARG A 362 7.77 13.29 -15.10
C ARG A 362 8.05 13.43 -13.60
N ARG A 363 8.55 12.37 -12.97
CA ARG A 363 8.86 12.39 -11.54
C ARG A 363 9.86 13.52 -11.30
N PRO A 364 9.54 14.54 -10.49
CA PRO A 364 10.51 15.56 -10.18
C PRO A 364 11.74 14.91 -9.52
N PRO A 365 12.94 15.45 -9.74
CA PRO A 365 14.15 14.93 -9.14
C PRO A 365 14.06 14.99 -7.61
N LEU A 366 14.70 14.05 -6.92
CA LEU A 366 14.68 13.95 -5.45
C LEU A 366 15.04 15.27 -4.76
N TRP A 367 16.01 16.00 -5.32
CA TRP A 367 16.43 17.33 -4.85
C TRP A 367 15.28 18.33 -4.72
N ARG A 368 14.29 18.31 -5.63
CA ARG A 368 13.14 19.21 -5.56
C ARG A 368 12.31 18.94 -4.30
N TYR A 369 12.17 17.68 -3.90
CA TYR A 369 11.47 17.34 -2.67
C TYR A 369 12.20 17.88 -1.45
N VAL A 370 13.52 17.65 -1.40
CA VAL A 370 14.37 18.08 -0.28
C VAL A 370 14.29 19.58 -0.08
N VAL A 371 14.45 20.38 -1.15
CA VAL A 371 14.57 21.84 -1.03
C VAL A 371 13.24 22.58 -1.11
N ALA A 372 12.22 22.03 -1.77
CA ALA A 372 10.95 22.73 -1.99
C ALA A 372 9.79 22.08 -1.22
N ASP A 373 9.49 20.80 -1.49
CA ASP A 373 8.25 20.17 -0.99
C ASP A 373 8.28 19.87 0.52
N PHE A 374 9.42 19.45 1.06
CA PHE A 374 9.61 19.16 2.48
C PHE A 374 9.48 20.42 3.36
N PRO A 375 10.23 21.52 3.11
CA PRO A 375 10.08 22.72 3.93
C PRO A 375 8.71 23.37 3.73
N ALA A 376 8.11 23.29 2.54
CA ALA A 376 6.74 23.76 2.30
C ALA A 376 5.72 23.03 3.17
N ALA A 377 5.85 21.71 3.35
CA ALA A 377 4.99 20.93 4.23
C ALA A 377 5.13 21.34 5.72
N VAL A 378 6.35 21.67 6.15
CA VAL A 378 6.61 22.15 7.52
C VAL A 378 5.94 23.51 7.77
N VAL A 379 6.17 24.50 6.90
CA VAL A 379 5.64 25.86 7.11
C VAL A 379 4.12 25.95 6.94
N THR A 380 3.53 25.12 6.07
CA THR A 380 2.07 25.02 5.98
C THR A 380 1.44 24.33 7.20
N SER A 381 2.26 23.63 7.99
CA SER A 381 1.87 22.93 9.23
C SER A 381 2.37 23.64 10.49
N TRP A 382 2.82 24.90 10.39
CA TRP A 382 3.51 25.62 11.47
C TRP A 382 2.75 25.61 12.81
N ARG A 383 1.42 25.64 12.78
CA ARG A 383 0.58 25.60 14.00
C ARG A 383 0.79 24.33 14.81
N TYR A 384 0.89 23.18 14.13
CA TYR A 384 1.15 21.91 14.79
C TYR A 384 2.59 21.85 15.33
N VAL A 385 3.55 22.39 14.58
CA VAL A 385 4.95 22.48 15.02
C VAL A 385 5.08 23.40 16.24
N LEU A 386 4.35 24.52 16.27
CA LEU A 386 4.31 25.42 17.43
C LEU A 386 3.69 24.74 18.65
N VAL A 387 2.59 24.02 18.49
CA VAL A 387 2.01 23.24 19.61
C VAL A 387 3.00 22.19 20.11
N ALA A 388 3.69 21.48 19.22
CA ALA A 388 4.71 20.50 19.60
C ALA A 388 5.88 21.16 20.36
N PHE A 389 6.33 22.33 19.90
CA PHE A 389 7.32 23.14 20.61
C PHE A 389 6.85 23.52 22.01
N LEU A 390 5.62 24.02 22.17
CA LEU A 390 5.09 24.41 23.48
C LEU A 390 4.92 23.23 24.43
N LEU A 391 4.45 22.08 23.92
CA LEU A 391 4.33 20.83 24.67
C LEU A 391 5.69 20.30 25.16
N PHE A 392 6.78 20.67 24.51
CA PHE A 392 8.13 20.35 24.94
C PHE A 392 8.71 21.42 25.86
N ALA A 393 8.61 22.69 25.47
CA ALA A 393 9.26 23.82 26.13
C ALA A 393 8.68 24.12 27.52
N ALA A 394 7.34 24.04 27.68
CA ALA A 394 6.73 24.30 28.98
C ALA A 394 7.17 23.26 30.05
N PRO A 395 7.11 21.94 29.79
CA PRO A 395 7.70 20.95 30.70
C PRO A 395 9.21 21.11 30.91
N ALA A 396 9.97 21.56 29.92
CA ALA A 396 11.40 21.84 30.09
C ALA A 396 11.65 23.00 31.08
N VAL A 397 10.87 24.07 31.00
CA VAL A 397 10.96 25.18 31.98
C VAL A 397 10.56 24.70 33.37
N VAL A 398 9.51 23.90 33.48
CA VAL A 398 9.08 23.31 34.76
C VAL A 398 10.18 22.40 35.33
N GLY A 399 10.74 21.50 34.53
CA GLY A 399 11.82 20.61 34.94
C GLY A 399 13.05 21.38 35.42
N TYR A 400 13.44 22.44 34.70
CA TYR A 400 14.52 23.32 35.11
C TYR A 400 14.22 23.97 36.46
N GLY A 401 13.04 24.56 36.65
CA GLY A 401 12.64 25.18 37.92
C GLY A 401 12.57 24.20 39.09
N VAL A 402 12.07 22.98 38.86
CA VAL A 402 12.04 21.90 39.86
C VAL A 402 13.46 21.52 40.27
N ALA A 403 14.35 21.26 39.32
CA ALA A 403 15.74 20.90 39.64
C ALA A 403 16.48 22.04 40.37
N ARG A 404 16.22 23.31 40.03
CA ARG A 404 16.81 24.49 40.72
C ARG A 404 16.35 24.65 42.16
N THR A 405 15.12 24.26 42.48
CA THR A 405 14.51 24.45 43.80
C THR A 405 14.56 23.20 44.68
N ARG A 406 14.59 22.01 44.07
CA ARG A 406 14.54 20.71 44.73
C ARG A 406 15.49 19.72 44.03
N PRO A 407 16.82 19.86 44.23
CA PRO A 407 17.81 19.00 43.58
C PRO A 407 17.64 17.52 43.94
N GLU A 408 17.13 17.19 45.14
CA GLU A 408 16.87 15.82 45.57
C GLU A 408 15.86 15.10 44.67
N LEU A 409 14.78 15.78 44.25
CA LEU A 409 13.79 15.21 43.32
C LEU A 409 14.38 14.94 41.93
N ALA A 410 15.35 15.75 41.50
CA ALA A 410 15.99 15.52 40.21
C ALA A 410 16.89 14.28 40.24
N GLU A 411 17.51 13.97 41.38
CA GLU A 411 18.32 12.75 41.56
C GLU A 411 17.45 11.50 41.71
N GLU A 412 16.26 11.60 42.32
CA GLU A 412 15.28 10.50 42.33
C GLU A 412 14.76 10.15 40.92
N VAL A 413 14.49 11.18 40.11
CA VAL A 413 13.97 11.01 38.74
C VAL A 413 15.08 10.62 37.75
N MET A 414 16.30 11.14 37.94
CA MET A 414 17.46 10.88 37.09
C MET A 414 18.68 10.45 37.94
N PRO A 415 18.72 9.18 38.40
CA PRO A 415 19.82 8.70 39.24
C PRO A 415 21.18 8.85 38.56
N GLY A 416 22.16 9.35 39.31
CA GLY A 416 23.52 9.60 38.83
C GLY A 416 23.67 10.86 38.00
N MET A 417 22.67 11.74 37.93
CA MET A 417 22.79 13.00 37.20
C MET A 417 23.54 14.06 38.00
N VAL A 418 23.39 14.07 39.33
CA VAL A 418 24.18 14.92 40.23
C VAL A 418 25.67 14.62 40.11
N SER A 419 26.05 13.33 40.15
CA SER A 419 27.45 12.94 40.04
C SER A 419 28.06 13.31 38.69
N ARG A 420 27.28 13.21 37.60
CA ARG A 420 27.69 13.71 36.27
C ARG A 420 27.88 15.23 36.24
N ALA A 421 27.01 15.98 36.89
CA ALA A 421 27.12 17.44 36.97
C ALA A 421 28.34 17.89 37.77
N GLN A 422 28.64 17.22 38.88
CA GLN A 422 29.87 17.45 39.66
C GLN A 422 31.13 17.14 38.84
N GLN A 423 31.16 15.99 38.16
CA GLN A 423 32.27 15.65 37.28
C GLN A 423 32.45 16.65 36.13
N ALA A 424 31.35 17.18 35.59
CA ALA A 424 31.39 18.22 34.57
C ALA A 424 32.00 19.52 35.13
N ALA A 425 31.58 19.96 36.33
CA ALA A 425 32.15 21.13 36.99
C ALA A 425 33.66 20.97 37.26
N ASP A 426 34.09 19.79 37.73
CA ASP A 426 35.50 19.49 37.98
C ASP A 426 36.35 19.48 36.70
N ARG A 427 35.76 19.10 35.57
CA ARG A 427 36.41 19.10 34.25
C ARG A 427 36.52 20.52 33.72
N GLU A 428 35.44 21.28 33.80
CA GLU A 428 35.39 22.68 33.41
C GLU A 428 36.41 23.52 34.21
N ALA A 429 36.52 23.28 35.53
CA ALA A 429 37.53 23.91 36.37
C ALA A 429 38.98 23.59 35.96
N ARG A 430 39.20 22.43 35.33
CA ARG A 430 40.48 22.02 34.74
C ARG A 430 40.70 22.51 33.30
N GLY A 431 39.77 23.33 32.78
CA GLY A 431 39.79 23.79 31.39
C GLY A 431 39.49 22.68 30.37
N GLN A 432 38.99 21.53 30.82
CA GLN A 432 38.66 20.40 29.96
C GLN A 432 37.25 20.59 29.40
N THR A 433 37.11 20.52 28.08
CA THR A 433 35.79 20.56 27.43
C THR A 433 35.12 19.19 27.44
N TYR A 434 33.80 19.14 27.17
CA TYR A 434 33.07 17.88 26.99
C TYR A 434 33.75 16.95 25.98
N ALA A 435 34.27 17.53 24.91
CA ALA A 435 34.99 16.81 23.89
C ALA A 435 36.41 16.40 24.28
N GLN A 436 36.93 16.80 25.44
CA GLN A 436 38.24 16.37 25.96
C GLN A 436 38.10 15.29 27.05
N ALA A 437 36.88 15.06 27.55
CA ALA A 437 36.60 13.96 28.45
C ALA A 437 36.70 12.61 27.69
N ASP A 438 37.50 11.70 28.23
CA ASP A 438 37.64 10.27 27.90
C ASP A 438 37.43 9.87 26.42
N PRO A 439 38.50 9.93 25.58
CA PRO A 439 38.46 9.66 24.14
C PRO A 439 37.79 8.34 23.73
N GLU A 440 37.95 7.29 24.55
CA GLU A 440 37.43 5.95 24.27
C GLU A 440 35.89 5.86 24.37
N SER A 441 35.25 6.82 25.06
CA SER A 441 33.79 6.83 25.28
C SER A 441 32.99 7.67 24.27
N ARG A 442 33.66 8.50 23.45
CA ARG A 442 32.98 9.52 22.61
C ARG A 442 32.18 8.95 21.43
N PRO A 443 32.73 8.02 20.61
CA PRO A 443 31.97 7.47 19.49
C PRO A 443 30.71 6.68 19.92
N PRO A 444 30.74 5.85 20.98
CA PRO A 444 29.55 5.17 21.49
C PRO A 444 28.47 6.13 22.04
N ILE A 445 28.86 7.20 22.75
CA ILE A 445 27.91 8.17 23.32
C ILE A 445 27.21 8.95 22.20
N ALA A 446 27.95 9.43 21.20
CA ALA A 446 27.36 10.15 20.06
C ALA A 446 26.38 9.27 19.27
N ALA A 447 26.75 8.01 19.01
CA ALA A 447 25.87 7.04 18.35
C ALA A 447 24.59 6.76 19.17
N TRP A 448 24.70 6.70 20.50
CA TRP A 448 23.56 6.52 21.39
C TRP A 448 22.61 7.73 21.37
N ILE A 449 23.13 8.96 21.42
CA ILE A 449 22.32 10.19 21.38
C ILE A 449 21.55 10.30 20.06
N ILE A 450 22.22 10.11 18.92
CA ILE A 450 21.59 10.16 17.60
C ILE A 450 20.48 9.09 17.50
N SER A 451 20.78 7.87 17.93
CA SER A 451 19.82 6.75 17.91
C SER A 451 18.60 7.06 18.78
N ASN A 452 18.81 7.64 19.97
CA ASN A 452 17.74 8.07 20.86
C ASN A 452 16.85 9.15 20.22
N ASN A 453 17.45 10.17 19.60
CA ASN A 453 16.71 11.25 18.95
C ASN A 453 15.88 10.76 17.75
N ILE A 454 16.39 9.79 16.99
CA ILE A 454 15.64 9.09 15.93
C ILE A 454 14.41 8.39 16.51
N TRP A 455 14.58 7.65 17.62
CA TRP A 455 13.47 6.97 18.30
C TRP A 455 12.43 7.93 18.84
N VAL A 456 12.85 9.05 19.46
CA VAL A 456 11.94 10.10 19.94
C VAL A 456 11.15 10.69 18.77
N CYS A 457 11.81 11.03 17.66
CA CYS A 457 11.13 11.52 16.46
C CYS A 457 10.11 10.50 15.94
N PHE A 458 10.50 9.22 15.82
CA PHE A 458 9.61 8.17 15.34
C PHE A 458 8.39 7.98 16.25
N ALA A 459 8.61 7.89 17.58
CA ALA A 459 7.53 7.74 18.56
C ALA A 459 6.58 8.94 18.55
N ALA A 460 7.11 10.16 18.44
CA ALA A 460 6.31 11.38 18.35
C ALA A 460 5.44 11.40 17.09
N PHE A 461 5.95 10.96 15.94
CA PHE A 461 5.19 10.86 14.69
C PHE A 461 4.14 9.74 14.74
N ALA A 462 4.57 8.52 15.07
CA ALA A 462 3.72 7.33 15.11
C ALA A 462 2.59 7.47 16.15
N GLY A 463 2.88 8.12 17.27
CA GLY A 463 1.91 8.41 18.33
C GLY A 463 0.70 9.22 17.88
N GLY A 464 0.81 9.93 16.74
CA GLY A 464 -0.31 10.65 16.12
C GLY A 464 -1.47 9.74 15.76
N LEU A 465 -1.17 8.48 15.41
CA LEU A 465 -2.18 7.46 15.07
C LEU A 465 -2.96 6.97 16.30
N LEU A 466 -2.42 7.15 17.50
CA LEU A 466 -3.08 6.89 18.78
C LEU A 466 -3.77 8.15 19.31
N ALA A 467 -4.43 8.88 18.41
CA ALA A 467 -5.05 10.17 18.68
C ALA A 467 -4.08 11.21 19.31
N GLY A 468 -2.77 11.06 19.11
CA GLY A 468 -1.76 11.99 19.59
C GLY A 468 -1.36 11.82 21.07
N LEU A 469 -1.94 10.87 21.82
CA LEU A 469 -1.61 10.66 23.24
C LEU A 469 -0.13 10.34 23.43
N LEU A 470 0.40 9.40 22.64
CA LEU A 470 1.82 9.03 22.69
C LEU A 470 2.73 10.16 22.17
N THR A 471 2.25 10.97 21.22
CA THR A 471 2.97 12.17 20.75
C THR A 471 3.14 13.19 21.88
N VAL A 472 2.04 13.50 22.58
CA VAL A 472 2.04 14.42 23.71
C VAL A 472 2.93 13.89 24.83
N TYR A 473 2.77 12.62 25.21
CA TYR A 473 3.62 11.97 26.22
C TYR A 473 5.11 12.08 25.87
N SER A 474 5.49 11.75 24.64
CA SER A 474 6.88 11.79 24.19
C SER A 474 7.47 13.20 24.28
N LEU A 475 6.75 14.22 23.81
CA LEU A 475 7.22 15.62 23.85
C LEU A 475 7.34 16.14 25.28
N VAL A 476 6.33 15.87 26.12
CA VAL A 476 6.31 16.29 27.53
C VAL A 476 7.43 15.64 28.31
N PHE A 477 7.61 14.32 28.16
CA PHE A 477 8.66 13.56 28.84
C PHE A 477 10.05 14.05 28.45
N ASN A 478 10.34 14.17 27.15
CA ASN A 478 11.65 14.63 26.68
C ASN A 478 11.94 16.08 27.09
N GLY A 479 10.92 16.96 27.03
CA GLY A 479 11.04 18.34 27.50
C GLY A 479 11.39 18.39 28.99
N LEU A 480 10.64 17.66 29.83
CA LEU A 480 10.88 17.57 31.27
C LEU A 480 12.28 17.06 31.59
N MET A 481 12.73 15.97 30.94
CA MET A 481 14.06 15.39 31.15
C MET A 481 15.17 16.38 30.79
N LEU A 482 15.05 17.09 29.67
CA LEU A 482 16.03 18.11 29.28
C LEU A 482 16.07 19.26 30.30
N GLY A 483 14.90 19.70 30.77
CA GLY A 483 14.77 20.73 31.80
C GLY A 483 15.46 20.35 33.10
N LEU A 484 15.18 19.15 33.61
CA LEU A 484 15.79 18.61 34.83
C LEU A 484 17.32 18.53 34.69
N ALA A 485 17.82 18.01 33.56
CA ALA A 485 19.25 17.93 33.27
C ALA A 485 19.94 19.30 33.36
N PHE A 486 19.41 20.31 32.65
CA PHE A 486 19.95 21.67 32.70
C PHE A 486 19.85 22.31 34.09
N GLY A 487 18.76 22.05 34.81
CA GLY A 487 18.58 22.59 36.17
C GLY A 487 19.57 22.01 37.17
N VAL A 488 19.86 20.71 37.09
CA VAL A 488 20.89 20.06 37.92
C VAL A 488 22.27 20.62 37.57
N PHE A 489 22.64 20.69 36.29
CA PHE A 489 23.93 21.24 35.88
C PHE A 489 24.11 22.71 36.28
N ALA A 490 23.03 23.50 36.29
CA ALA A 490 23.05 24.86 36.80
C ALA A 490 23.28 24.95 38.31
N ASN A 491 22.84 23.97 39.12
CA ASN A 491 23.12 23.92 40.55
C ASN A 491 24.60 23.68 40.87
N TYR A 492 25.32 23.00 39.98
CA TYR A 492 26.75 22.68 40.14
C TYR A 492 27.66 23.58 39.29
N HIS A 493 27.17 24.73 38.81
CA HIS A 493 27.94 25.67 37.98
C HIS A 493 28.49 25.08 36.67
N ALA A 494 27.90 23.99 36.17
CA ALA A 494 28.30 23.29 34.94
C ALA A 494 27.30 23.49 33.77
N ALA A 495 26.39 24.47 33.86
CA ALA A 495 25.37 24.68 32.84
C ALA A 495 25.95 25.05 31.47
N GLU A 496 27.04 25.82 31.45
CA GLU A 496 27.72 26.19 30.21
C GLU A 496 28.39 24.99 29.54
N TYR A 497 29.00 24.11 30.34
CA TYR A 497 29.53 22.83 29.87
C TYR A 497 28.47 21.97 29.16
N LEU A 498 27.26 21.87 29.72
CA LEU A 498 26.16 21.16 29.06
C LEU A 498 25.61 21.93 27.85
N ALA A 499 25.46 23.25 27.95
CA ALA A 499 24.92 24.09 26.89
C ALA A 499 25.80 24.06 25.63
N THR A 500 27.12 24.13 25.78
CA THR A 500 28.07 24.08 24.66
C THR A 500 28.08 22.71 23.98
N PHE A 501 27.87 21.64 24.73
CA PHE A 501 27.67 20.29 24.18
C PHE A 501 26.40 20.21 23.34
N VAL A 502 25.26 20.64 23.91
CA VAL A 502 23.96 20.61 23.23
C VAL A 502 23.91 21.58 22.04
N ALA A 503 24.57 22.74 22.12
CA ALA A 503 24.49 23.78 21.10
C ALA A 503 25.05 23.35 19.74
N GLY A 504 26.04 22.44 19.71
CA GLY A 504 26.69 22.02 18.46
C GLY A 504 25.73 21.42 17.43
N HIS A 505 24.71 20.69 17.88
CA HIS A 505 23.79 19.92 17.04
C HIS A 505 22.31 20.14 17.40
N GLY A 506 22.03 20.61 18.63
CA GLY A 506 20.70 20.71 19.21
C GLY A 506 19.72 21.60 18.45
N VAL A 507 20.18 22.60 17.70
CA VAL A 507 19.29 23.44 16.86
C VAL A 507 18.55 22.59 15.82
N LEU A 508 19.27 21.69 15.14
CA LEU A 508 18.69 20.85 14.09
C LEU A 508 17.88 19.71 14.69
N GLU A 509 18.36 19.09 15.78
CA GLU A 509 17.68 17.96 16.41
C GLU A 509 16.40 18.34 17.14
N LEU A 510 16.41 19.41 17.94
CA LEU A 510 15.20 19.89 18.62
C LEU A 510 14.16 20.31 17.59
N THR A 511 14.59 20.99 16.51
CA THR A 511 13.70 21.30 15.39
C THR A 511 13.13 20.03 14.75
N ALA A 512 13.93 18.99 14.54
CA ALA A 512 13.47 17.71 14.01
C ALA A 512 12.42 17.06 14.93
N ILE A 513 12.62 17.09 16.25
CA ILE A 513 11.64 16.61 17.25
C ILE A 513 10.33 17.40 17.14
N PHE A 514 10.39 18.73 17.06
CA PHE A 514 9.19 19.58 16.95
C PHE A 514 8.43 19.36 15.65
N ILE A 515 9.14 19.19 14.53
CA ILE A 515 8.52 18.86 13.24
C ILE A 515 7.87 17.48 13.31
N SER A 516 8.55 16.49 13.90
CA SER A 516 8.02 15.13 14.04
C SER A 516 6.78 15.09 14.93
N GLY A 517 6.83 15.78 16.07
CA GLY A 517 5.68 15.97 16.96
C GLY A 517 4.53 16.70 16.26
N GLY A 518 4.82 17.76 15.50
CA GLY A 518 3.82 18.46 14.70
C GLY A 518 3.17 17.57 13.64
N ALA A 519 3.94 16.71 12.97
CA ALA A 519 3.43 15.72 12.03
C ALA A 519 2.52 14.69 12.72
N GLY A 520 2.89 14.23 13.93
CA GLY A 520 2.05 13.37 14.76
C GLY A 520 0.75 14.04 15.19
N LEU A 521 0.80 15.28 15.69
CA LEU A 521 -0.38 16.06 16.07
C LEU A 521 -1.30 16.36 14.87
N ARG A 522 -0.73 16.52 13.67
CA ARG A 522 -1.50 16.68 12.42
C ARG A 522 -2.28 15.42 12.08
N LEU A 523 -1.66 14.23 12.22
CA LEU A 523 -2.36 12.94 12.09
C LEU A 523 -3.45 12.77 13.15
N ALA A 524 -3.16 13.15 14.39
CA ALA A 524 -4.14 13.13 15.49
C ALA A 524 -5.34 14.05 15.20
N GLY A 525 -5.09 15.24 14.66
CA GLY A 525 -6.13 16.17 14.24
C GLY A 525 -7.06 15.56 13.18
N ALA A 526 -6.50 14.84 12.21
CA ALA A 526 -7.28 14.13 11.19
C ALA A 526 -8.18 13.02 11.76
N LEU A 527 -7.82 12.43 12.91
CA LEU A 527 -8.60 11.42 13.61
C LEU A 527 -9.68 12.05 14.50
N ILE A 528 -9.30 13.04 15.30
CA ILE A 528 -10.15 13.64 16.34
C ILE A 528 -11.17 14.59 15.73
N ALA A 529 -10.71 15.51 14.87
CA ALA A 529 -11.50 16.62 14.33
C ALA A 529 -11.29 16.77 12.81
N PRO A 530 -11.84 15.85 11.99
CA PRO A 530 -11.62 15.83 10.54
C PRO A 530 -12.34 16.95 9.75
N GLY A 531 -13.20 17.74 10.41
CA GLY A 531 -14.07 18.74 9.77
C GLY A 531 -15.14 18.08 8.90
N ASP A 532 -15.38 18.62 7.70
CA ASP A 532 -16.38 18.10 6.74
C ASP A 532 -15.92 16.81 6.02
N ARG A 533 -14.69 16.36 6.28
CA ARG A 533 -14.14 15.14 5.69
C ARG A 533 -14.45 13.95 6.58
N LEU A 534 -14.60 12.78 5.98
CA LEU A 534 -14.58 11.54 6.74
C LEU A 534 -13.16 11.36 7.32
N ARG A 535 -13.04 10.76 8.51
CA ARG A 535 -11.73 10.50 9.16
C ARG A 535 -10.73 9.80 8.24
N ARG A 536 -11.21 8.88 7.40
CA ARG A 536 -10.39 8.20 6.39
C ARG A 536 -9.82 9.16 5.34
N ASP A 537 -10.64 10.08 4.84
CA ASP A 537 -10.24 11.02 3.79
C ASP A 537 -9.34 12.11 4.38
N ALA A 538 -9.63 12.54 5.62
CA ALA A 538 -8.77 13.42 6.38
C ALA A 538 -7.38 12.79 6.59
N LEU A 539 -7.30 11.54 7.08
CA LEU A 539 -6.03 10.83 7.22
C LEU A 539 -5.26 10.73 5.90
N VAL A 540 -5.95 10.56 4.77
CA VAL A 540 -5.29 10.48 3.46
C VAL A 540 -4.62 11.79 3.07
N VAL A 541 -5.34 12.88 3.23
CA VAL A 541 -4.84 14.23 2.88
C VAL A 541 -3.76 14.67 3.87
N GLU A 542 -4.06 14.57 5.16
CA GLU A 542 -3.20 15.04 6.25
C GLU A 542 -1.94 14.19 6.40
N GLY A 543 -2.06 12.86 6.23
CA GLY A 543 -0.92 11.95 6.29
C GLY A 543 0.06 12.14 5.13
N ALA A 544 -0.42 12.53 3.94
CA ALA A 544 0.48 12.87 2.84
C ALA A 544 1.33 14.12 3.16
N VAL A 545 0.77 15.11 3.86
CA VAL A 545 1.53 16.29 4.32
C VAL A 545 2.50 15.88 5.44
N ALA A 546 2.03 15.10 6.41
CA ALA A 546 2.84 14.64 7.53
C ALA A 546 4.09 13.85 7.08
N VAL A 547 3.98 13.00 6.05
CA VAL A 547 5.15 12.28 5.50
C VAL A 547 6.18 13.20 4.83
N ARG A 548 5.74 14.30 4.20
CA ARG A 548 6.67 15.31 3.68
C ARG A 548 7.40 16.04 4.81
N MET A 549 6.73 16.26 5.96
CA MET A 549 7.38 16.78 7.16
C MET A 549 8.43 15.79 7.69
N ILE A 550 8.14 14.48 7.71
CA ILE A 550 9.13 13.45 8.05
C ILE A 550 10.30 13.43 7.07
N GLY A 551 10.06 13.70 5.79
CA GLY A 551 11.13 13.95 4.82
C GLY A 551 12.09 15.06 5.27
N ALA A 552 11.57 16.18 5.80
CA ALA A 552 12.40 17.23 6.39
C ALA A 552 13.15 16.74 7.64
N VAL A 553 12.48 16.01 8.55
CA VAL A 553 13.10 15.43 9.76
C VAL A 553 14.30 14.56 9.41
N VAL A 554 14.17 13.67 8.41
CA VAL A 554 15.26 12.80 7.95
C VAL A 554 16.44 13.62 7.45
N CYS A 555 16.21 14.68 6.66
CA CYS A 555 17.28 15.56 6.21
C CYS A 555 17.96 16.32 7.36
N LEU A 556 17.18 16.82 8.32
CA LEU A 556 17.70 17.53 9.50
C LEU A 556 18.52 16.62 10.40
N LEU A 557 18.05 15.41 10.69
CA LEU A 557 18.78 14.43 11.51
C LEU A 557 20.04 13.94 10.81
N ALA A 558 20.04 13.77 9.49
CA ALA A 558 21.26 13.44 8.75
C ALA A 558 22.30 14.56 8.82
N LEU A 559 21.88 15.82 8.73
CA LEU A 559 22.77 16.98 8.87
C LEU A 559 23.24 17.18 10.32
N ALA A 560 22.34 17.06 11.29
CA ALA A 560 22.63 17.16 12.73
C ALA A 560 23.60 16.08 13.17
N GLY A 561 23.33 14.85 12.70
CA GLY A 561 24.29 13.77 12.69
C GLY A 561 25.60 14.32 12.17
N THR A 562 25.72 14.65 10.88
CA THR A 562 27.00 15.06 10.24
C THR A 562 27.82 16.07 11.07
N ILE A 563 27.16 17.02 11.72
CA ILE A 563 27.80 18.00 12.61
C ILE A 563 28.31 17.35 13.92
N GLU A 564 27.52 16.47 14.54
CA GLU A 564 27.86 15.76 15.76
C GLU A 564 29.17 14.98 15.65
N GLY A 565 29.28 14.10 14.66
CA GLY A 565 30.46 13.23 14.53
C GLY A 565 31.70 13.93 13.97
N LEU A 566 31.57 15.12 13.35
CA LEU A 566 32.72 15.89 12.82
C LEU A 566 33.17 17.00 13.76
N LEU A 567 32.24 17.67 14.44
CA LEU A 567 32.53 18.89 15.20
C LEU A 567 32.25 18.74 16.70
N SER A 568 31.12 18.16 17.12
CA SER A 568 30.81 18.06 18.55
C SER A 568 31.82 17.21 19.31
N THR A 569 32.23 16.08 18.72
CA THR A 569 33.22 15.14 19.28
C THR A 569 34.66 15.61 19.14
N SER A 570 34.91 16.71 18.41
CA SER A 570 36.24 17.27 18.19
C SER A 570 36.67 18.23 19.31
N ASP A 571 37.99 18.39 19.48
CA ASP A 571 38.61 19.37 20.38
C ASP A 571 38.51 20.83 19.86
N ALA A 572 37.63 21.08 18.88
CA ALA A 572 37.44 22.41 18.32
C ALA A 572 37.01 23.43 19.40
N PRO A 573 37.56 24.66 19.37
CA PRO A 573 37.16 25.74 20.28
C PRO A 573 35.65 25.99 20.27
N ALA A 574 35.10 26.41 21.41
CA ALA A 574 33.68 26.70 21.57
C ALA A 574 33.14 27.68 20.51
N VAL A 575 33.95 28.65 20.08
CA VAL A 575 33.62 29.61 19.01
C VAL A 575 33.23 28.92 17.70
N TRP A 576 33.91 27.84 17.32
CA TRP A 576 33.58 27.08 16.11
C TRP A 576 32.29 26.27 16.27
N LYS A 577 32.07 25.67 17.45
CA LYS A 577 30.83 24.95 17.77
C LYS A 577 29.61 25.88 17.73
N LEU A 578 29.73 27.05 18.35
CA LEU A 578 28.72 28.10 18.31
C LEU A 578 28.54 28.69 16.90
N GLY A 579 29.63 28.85 16.14
CA GLY A 579 29.60 29.32 14.75
C GLY A 579 28.83 28.36 13.82
N VAL A 580 29.04 27.06 13.94
CA VAL A 580 28.29 26.04 13.18
C VAL A 580 26.84 25.94 13.63
N SER A 581 26.58 26.10 14.93
CA SER A 581 25.21 26.22 15.45
C SER A 581 24.47 27.41 14.84
N ALA A 582 25.12 28.59 14.81
CA ALA A 582 24.57 29.79 14.19
C ALA A 582 24.35 29.62 12.68
N ALA A 583 25.31 29.02 11.97
CA ALA A 583 25.19 28.70 10.55
C ALA A 583 24.03 27.72 10.27
N SER A 584 23.84 26.72 11.14
CA SER A 584 22.74 25.76 11.08
C SER A 584 21.39 26.45 11.29
N ALA A 585 21.30 27.39 12.22
CA ALA A 585 20.10 28.21 12.42
C ALA A 585 19.80 29.06 11.19
N VAL A 586 20.80 29.72 10.59
CA VAL A 586 20.64 30.49 9.34
C VAL A 586 20.18 29.59 8.20
N LEU A 587 20.82 28.44 8.01
CA LEU A 587 20.43 27.46 6.99
C LEU A 587 18.99 27.00 7.17
N LEU A 588 18.58 26.72 8.40
CA LEU A 588 17.21 26.32 8.72
C LEU A 588 16.20 27.43 8.40
N VAL A 589 16.52 28.69 8.74
CA VAL A 589 15.67 29.84 8.38
C VAL A 589 15.54 29.97 6.86
N LEU A 590 16.65 29.87 6.12
CA LEU A 590 16.63 29.92 4.64
C LEU A 590 15.81 28.75 4.06
N TYR A 591 15.98 27.55 4.62
CA TYR A 591 15.27 26.34 4.22
C TYR A 591 13.75 26.50 4.38
N LEU A 592 13.29 26.95 5.55
CA LEU A 592 11.88 27.19 5.83
C LEU A 592 11.32 28.37 5.01
N THR A 593 12.10 29.43 4.82
CA THR A 593 11.72 30.58 3.98
C THR A 593 11.51 30.17 2.53
N ASN A 594 12.36 29.29 2.00
CA ASN A 594 12.17 28.73 0.66
C ASN A 594 10.88 27.90 0.59
N GLY A 595 10.61 27.08 1.60
CA GLY A 595 9.34 26.36 1.73
C GLY A 595 8.13 27.30 1.70
N TRP A 596 8.22 28.45 2.37
CA TRP A 596 7.14 29.43 2.40
C TRP A 596 6.91 30.05 1.02
N ARG A 597 7.97 30.42 0.29
CA ARG A 597 7.88 30.92 -1.10
C ARG A 597 7.22 29.91 -2.04
N VAL A 598 7.56 28.62 -1.90
CA VAL A 598 6.98 27.55 -2.73
C VAL A 598 5.51 27.36 -2.41
N ALA A 599 5.14 27.39 -1.12
CA ALA A 599 3.76 27.24 -0.67
C ALA A 599 2.87 28.38 -1.18
N THR A 600 3.33 29.63 -1.10
CA THR A 600 2.58 30.81 -1.57
C THR A 600 2.41 30.82 -3.09
N THR A 601 3.47 30.48 -3.84
CA THR A 601 3.43 30.41 -5.32
C THR A 601 2.47 29.33 -5.82
N THR A 602 2.47 28.17 -5.17
CA THR A 602 1.59 27.05 -5.53
C THR A 602 0.13 27.35 -5.18
N GLY A 603 -0.12 27.98 -4.03
CA GLY A 603 -1.46 28.44 -3.62
C GLY A 603 -2.05 29.49 -4.55
N ALA A 604 -1.25 30.47 -4.98
CA ALA A 604 -1.66 31.51 -5.92
C ALA A 604 -2.04 30.94 -7.31
N ALA A 605 -1.29 29.96 -7.80
CA ALA A 605 -1.60 29.28 -9.07
C ALA A 605 -2.90 28.47 -9.02
N SER A 606 -3.23 27.84 -7.88
CA SER A 606 -4.52 27.15 -7.70
C SER A 606 -5.71 28.10 -7.56
N GLY A 607 -5.53 29.28 -6.97
CA GLY A 607 -6.57 30.30 -6.86
C GLY A 607 -6.91 30.97 -8.20
N SER A 608 -5.92 31.19 -9.06
CA SER A 608 -6.14 31.74 -10.41
C SER A 608 -6.90 30.78 -11.33
N ALA A 609 -6.63 29.47 -11.25
CA ALA A 609 -7.33 28.46 -12.07
C ALA A 609 -8.81 28.28 -11.69
N ALA A 610 -9.20 28.59 -10.45
CA ALA A 610 -10.58 28.56 -9.99
C ALA A 610 -11.41 29.78 -10.44
N SER A 611 -10.76 30.80 -11.03
CA SER A 611 -11.41 32.04 -11.50
C SER A 611 -11.64 32.11 -13.01
N ALA A 612 -11.44 31.01 -13.75
CA ALA A 612 -11.77 30.96 -15.17
C ALA A 612 -13.30 31.05 -15.36
N PRO A 613 -13.82 31.99 -16.18
CA PRO A 613 -15.26 32.15 -16.36
C PRO A 613 -15.85 30.91 -17.02
N THR A 614 -16.90 30.36 -16.43
CA THR A 614 -17.71 29.27 -16.95
C THR A 614 -18.29 29.67 -18.31
N PRO A 615 -18.00 28.97 -19.42
CA PRO A 615 -18.64 29.28 -20.68
C PRO A 615 -20.04 28.65 -20.71
N GLY A 616 -21.07 29.49 -20.77
CA GLY A 616 -22.40 29.13 -21.28
C GLY A 616 -23.50 28.96 -20.24
N ALA A 617 -24.13 30.07 -19.84
CA ALA A 617 -25.55 30.08 -19.49
C ALA A 617 -26.27 30.96 -20.52
N ALA A 618 -26.69 30.33 -21.62
CA ALA A 618 -27.60 30.95 -22.57
C ALA A 618 -28.93 31.24 -21.85
N THR A 619 -29.28 32.52 -21.76
CA THR A 619 -30.56 33.03 -21.30
C THR A 619 -31.69 32.44 -22.14
N ALA A 620 -32.43 31.50 -21.55
CA ALA A 620 -33.78 31.14 -21.98
C ALA A 620 -34.75 32.17 -21.39
N THR A 621 -35.04 33.24 -22.13
CA THR A 621 -36.18 34.11 -21.83
C THR A 621 -37.47 33.49 -22.38
N ALA A 622 -38.44 33.42 -21.49
CA ALA A 622 -39.70 32.73 -21.64
C ALA A 622 -40.62 33.33 -22.71
N ARG A 623 -41.35 32.46 -23.40
CA ARG A 623 -42.58 32.77 -24.12
C ARG A 623 -43.71 32.98 -23.11
N GLY A 624 -44.57 33.97 -23.36
CA GLY A 624 -45.97 33.90 -22.93
C GLY A 624 -46.60 35.22 -22.48
N SER A 625 -47.04 36.06 -23.42
CA SER A 625 -48.27 36.87 -23.25
C SER A 625 -48.77 37.39 -24.59
N THR A 626 -49.75 36.71 -25.18
CA THR A 626 -50.60 37.25 -26.24
C THR A 626 -52.05 36.94 -25.86
N SER A 627 -52.80 37.97 -25.47
CA SER A 627 -54.26 37.94 -25.41
C SER A 627 -54.83 39.26 -25.93
N ALA A 628 -55.38 39.14 -27.14
CA ALA A 628 -56.52 39.84 -27.75
C ALA A 628 -56.48 41.36 -28.05
N PRO A 629 -57.14 41.79 -29.15
CA PRO A 629 -57.15 43.17 -29.63
C PRO A 629 -58.39 43.96 -29.15
N SER A 630 -58.26 45.28 -29.13
CA SER A 630 -59.37 46.22 -29.23
C SER A 630 -58.98 47.31 -30.23
N THR A 631 -59.88 47.52 -31.20
CA THR A 631 -59.94 48.52 -32.29
C THR A 631 -58.93 48.40 -33.42
#